data_AF-A0A962R3W5-F1
#
_entry.id   AF-A0A962R3W5-F1
#
_cell.length_a   1.000
_cell.length_b   1.000
_cell.length_c   1.000
_cell.angle_alpha   90.00
_cell.angle_beta   90.00
_cell.angle_gamma   90.00
#
_symmetry.space_group_name_H-M   'P 1'
#
loop_
_entity.id
_entity.type
_entity.pdbx_description
1 polymer ?
#
loop_
_entity_poly.entity_id
_entity_poly.type
_entity_poly.pdbx_seq_one_letter_code
_entity_poly.pdbx_strand_id
1 'polypeptide(L)'
;MPNWTDPGDYAYTDDLDGSGWAWEFLRRNHRYCRDWRTFMQTWRALEADYGQAPNRDFARWKLDPRANLFEPPREADETVTAWTERTGNDCVAIECAFGARWGLYKFPPDPERTAPELGDALCFREYPEVAKIITPDSSYLGQNSAQIALGFDLDRPLKSQLDEARRFLIARQHHLRRDSGLTLRTVATQKASWRLGLRLLDALEADAKAGTIAQTLFDGDRDRYTDQLHQALALHDDAYRALPGLPVK
;
A
#
# COMPACT_ATOMS: atom_id res chain seq x y z
N MET A 1 -13.39 15.18 6.60
CA MET A 1 -12.88 13.89 7.11
C MET A 1 -13.82 13.39 8.21
N PRO A 2 -13.85 12.08 8.49
CA PRO A 2 -14.65 11.54 9.59
C PRO A 2 -14.22 12.14 10.94
N ASN A 3 -15.16 12.26 11.89
CA ASN A 3 -14.85 12.68 13.25
C ASN A 3 -14.16 11.53 14.01
N TRP A 4 -12.86 11.65 14.23
CA TRP A 4 -12.06 10.62 14.90
C TRP A 4 -12.54 10.24 16.32
N THR A 5 -13.25 11.14 17.01
CA THR A 5 -13.81 10.86 18.33
C THR A 5 -15.06 9.99 18.28
N ASP A 6 -15.80 9.99 17.16
CA ASP A 6 -17.03 9.22 17.00
C ASP A 6 -16.74 7.91 16.26
N PRO A 7 -16.86 6.73 16.91
CA PRO A 7 -16.68 5.46 16.22
C PRO A 7 -17.73 5.21 15.13
N GLY A 8 -18.91 5.83 15.20
CA GLY A 8 -20.00 5.67 14.22
C GLY A 8 -19.65 6.20 12.83
N ASP A 9 -18.82 7.24 12.77
CA ASP A 9 -18.30 7.84 11.53
C ASP A 9 -17.42 6.88 10.72
N TYR A 10 -17.03 5.75 11.30
CA TYR A 10 -16.23 4.70 10.66
C TYR A 10 -17.02 3.42 10.37
N ALA A 11 -18.36 3.43 10.51
CA ALA A 11 -19.19 2.27 10.25
C ALA A 11 -19.05 1.72 8.82
N TYR A 12 -18.78 2.60 7.84
CA TYR A 12 -18.52 2.24 6.44
C TYR A 12 -17.34 1.25 6.28
N THR A 13 -16.44 1.17 7.25
CA THR A 13 -15.28 0.27 7.19
C THR A 13 -15.63 -1.20 7.38
N ASP A 14 -16.85 -1.52 7.83
CA ASP A 14 -17.28 -2.91 8.02
C ASP A 14 -17.42 -3.69 6.71
N ASP A 15 -17.62 -2.99 5.59
CA ASP A 15 -17.80 -3.59 4.27
C ASP A 15 -16.52 -3.58 3.41
N LEU A 16 -15.38 -3.11 3.97
CA LEU A 16 -14.13 -3.00 3.22
C LEU A 16 -13.41 -4.36 3.12
N ASP A 17 -13.00 -4.69 1.90
CA ASP A 17 -12.02 -5.74 1.63
C ASP A 17 -10.58 -5.21 1.77
N GLY A 18 -9.59 -6.05 1.48
CA GLY A 18 -8.17 -5.67 1.57
C GLY A 18 -7.81 -4.44 0.72
N SER A 19 -8.42 -4.29 -0.46
CA SER A 19 -8.21 -3.13 -1.34
C SER A 19 -8.86 -1.87 -0.79
N GLY A 20 -10.06 -1.99 -0.23
CA GLY A 20 -10.75 -0.90 0.47
C GLY A 20 -9.94 -0.37 1.65
N TRP A 21 -9.39 -1.27 2.48
CA TRP A 21 -8.49 -0.89 3.56
C TRP A 21 -7.20 -0.23 3.05
N ALA A 22 -6.58 -0.80 2.01
CA ALA A 22 -5.39 -0.22 1.40
C ALA A 22 -5.63 1.22 0.93
N TRP A 23 -6.79 1.45 0.29
CA TRP A 23 -7.21 2.77 -0.15
C TRP A 23 -7.40 3.75 0.99
N GLU A 24 -8.05 3.34 2.08
CA GLU A 24 -8.30 4.23 3.23
C GLU A 24 -7.01 4.72 3.88
N PHE A 25 -5.97 3.90 3.93
CA PHE A 25 -4.64 4.33 4.38
C PHE A 25 -3.94 5.21 3.33
N LEU A 26 -3.93 4.81 2.06
CA LEU A 26 -3.28 5.55 0.98
C LEU A 26 -3.85 6.96 0.80
N ARG A 27 -5.18 7.12 0.82
CA ARG A 27 -5.84 8.42 0.60
C ARG A 27 -5.61 9.42 1.74
N ARG A 28 -5.14 8.94 2.89
CA ARG A 28 -4.70 9.78 4.03
C ARG A 28 -3.21 10.12 3.95
N ASN A 29 -2.47 9.48 3.06
CA ASN A 29 -1.05 9.73 2.88
C ASN A 29 -0.80 11.13 2.30
N HIS A 30 -0.15 12.00 3.06
CA HIS A 30 0.16 13.37 2.63
C HIS A 30 1.04 13.43 1.39
N ARG A 31 1.99 12.50 1.25
CA ARG A 31 2.83 12.39 0.06
C ARG A 31 2.00 11.98 -1.13
N TYR A 32 1.08 11.02 -0.98
CA TYR A 32 0.14 10.66 -2.04
C TYR A 32 -0.73 11.84 -2.45
N CYS A 33 -1.36 12.52 -1.48
CA CYS A 33 -2.24 13.66 -1.73
C CYS A 33 -1.51 14.82 -2.45
N ARG A 34 -0.27 15.12 -2.03
CA ARG A 34 0.57 16.13 -2.67
C ARG A 34 0.95 15.71 -4.09
N ASP A 35 1.46 14.50 -4.26
CA ASP A 35 1.87 13.99 -5.56
C ASP A 35 0.67 13.95 -6.51
N TRP A 36 -0.52 13.53 -6.02
CA TRP A 36 -1.76 13.50 -6.80
C TRP A 36 -2.18 14.89 -7.27
N ARG A 37 -2.10 15.90 -6.40
CA ARG A 37 -2.38 17.30 -6.77
C ARG A 37 -1.44 17.77 -7.88
N THR A 38 -0.15 17.49 -7.77
CA THR A 38 0.84 17.81 -8.82
C THR A 38 0.52 17.08 -10.13
N PHE A 39 0.24 15.78 -10.05
CA PHE A 39 -0.14 14.97 -11.22
C PHE A 39 -1.38 15.54 -11.92
N MET A 40 -2.44 15.89 -11.17
CA MET A 40 -3.66 16.43 -11.74
C MET A 40 -3.50 17.84 -12.31
N GLN A 41 -2.60 18.66 -11.77
CA GLN A 41 -2.26 19.94 -12.39
C GLN A 41 -1.64 19.73 -13.77
N THR A 42 -0.67 18.83 -13.89
CA THR A 42 -0.06 18.46 -15.18
C THR A 42 -1.08 17.86 -16.13
N TRP A 43 -1.91 16.92 -15.66
CA TRP A 43 -2.93 16.26 -16.45
C TRP A 43 -3.95 17.26 -17.02
N ARG A 44 -4.47 18.17 -16.18
CA ARG A 44 -5.43 19.20 -16.62
C ARG A 44 -4.80 20.19 -17.60
N ALA A 45 -3.54 20.55 -17.43
CA ALA A 45 -2.82 21.40 -18.39
C ALA A 45 -2.71 20.70 -19.76
N LEU A 46 -2.36 19.41 -19.78
CA LEU A 46 -2.35 18.62 -21.01
C LEU A 46 -3.75 18.51 -21.64
N GLU A 47 -4.80 18.34 -20.85
CA GLU A 47 -6.18 18.31 -21.36
C GLU A 47 -6.64 19.65 -21.93
N ALA A 48 -6.18 20.78 -21.38
CA ALA A 48 -6.45 22.09 -21.94
C ALA A 48 -5.78 22.28 -23.32
N ASP A 49 -4.56 21.77 -23.48
CA ASP A 49 -3.77 21.95 -24.70
C ASP A 49 -4.17 20.97 -25.83
N TYR A 50 -4.63 19.76 -25.47
CA TYR A 50 -4.83 18.65 -26.42
C TYR A 50 -6.24 18.03 -26.38
N GLY A 51 -7.11 18.47 -25.47
CA GLY A 51 -8.46 17.95 -25.31
C GLY A 51 -8.57 16.72 -24.39
N GLN A 52 -9.81 16.29 -24.17
CA GLN A 52 -10.18 15.16 -23.31
C GLN A 52 -10.59 13.94 -24.13
N ALA A 53 -10.43 12.75 -23.55
CA ALA A 53 -10.94 11.53 -24.17
C ALA A 53 -12.47 11.58 -24.35
N PRO A 54 -13.02 11.00 -25.44
CA PRO A 54 -12.33 10.31 -26.53
C PRO A 54 -11.75 11.22 -27.62
N ASN A 55 -11.99 12.54 -27.57
CA ASN A 55 -11.66 13.49 -28.64
C ASN A 55 -10.25 14.14 -28.53
N ARG A 56 -9.37 13.56 -27.71
CA ARG A 56 -8.02 14.07 -27.44
C ARG A 56 -7.12 13.90 -28.65
N ASP A 57 -6.30 14.91 -28.96
CA ASP A 57 -5.19 14.78 -29.92
C ASP A 57 -4.05 13.95 -29.31
N PHE A 58 -4.20 12.64 -29.41
CA PHE A 58 -3.28 11.68 -28.81
C PHE A 58 -1.89 11.71 -29.45
N ALA A 59 -1.79 12.06 -30.73
CA ALA A 59 -0.51 12.12 -31.44
C ALA A 59 0.36 13.26 -30.88
N ARG A 60 -0.23 14.44 -30.65
CA ARG A 60 0.50 15.56 -30.03
C ARG A 60 0.71 15.37 -28.54
N TRP A 61 -0.27 14.81 -27.81
CA TRP A 61 -0.15 14.52 -26.38
C TRP A 61 1.08 13.66 -26.07
N LYS A 62 1.28 12.57 -26.82
CA LYS A 62 2.39 11.62 -26.58
C LYS A 62 3.78 12.24 -26.75
N LEU A 63 3.90 13.26 -27.59
CA LEU A 63 5.16 13.95 -27.86
C LEU A 63 5.48 15.03 -26.82
N ASP A 64 4.49 15.43 -25.99
CA ASP A 64 4.71 16.42 -24.95
C ASP A 64 5.57 15.83 -23.81
N PRO A 65 6.69 16.49 -23.43
CA PRO A 65 7.52 16.02 -22.32
C PRO A 65 6.77 15.92 -20.99
N ARG A 66 5.72 16.72 -20.76
CA ARG A 66 4.88 16.66 -19.55
C ARG A 66 4.04 15.39 -19.49
N ALA A 67 3.78 14.72 -20.61
CA ALA A 67 3.01 13.49 -20.67
C ALA A 67 3.83 12.24 -20.31
N ASN A 68 5.15 12.36 -20.17
CA ASN A 68 6.05 11.25 -19.93
C ASN A 68 7.01 11.54 -18.77
N LEU A 69 7.31 10.52 -17.97
CA LEU A 69 8.39 10.52 -16.98
C LEU A 69 9.67 9.99 -17.65
N PHE A 70 10.77 10.71 -17.43
CA PHE A 70 12.10 10.38 -17.90
C PHE A 70 13.01 10.06 -16.71
N GLU A 71 13.50 8.82 -16.63
CA GLU A 71 14.49 8.38 -15.64
C GLU A 71 15.73 7.81 -16.34
N PRO A 72 16.91 8.46 -16.26
CA PRO A 72 17.19 9.74 -15.59
C PRO A 72 16.47 10.94 -16.25
N PRO A 73 16.39 12.11 -15.59
CA PRO A 73 15.80 13.32 -16.16
C PRO A 73 16.42 13.70 -17.51
N ARG A 74 15.62 14.36 -18.34
CA ARG A 74 16.08 14.96 -19.60
C ARG A 74 16.86 16.25 -19.36
N GLU A 75 17.82 16.51 -20.23
CA GLU A 75 18.41 17.85 -20.34
C GLU A 75 17.41 18.82 -20.98
N ALA A 76 17.54 20.12 -20.72
CA ALA A 76 16.53 21.14 -21.05
C ALA A 76 16.10 21.15 -22.54
N ASP A 77 17.05 20.90 -23.45
CA ASP A 77 16.84 20.95 -24.91
C ASP A 77 16.96 19.58 -25.59
N GLU A 78 17.11 18.51 -24.81
CA GLU A 78 17.26 17.16 -25.33
C GLU A 78 15.93 16.67 -25.90
N THR A 79 15.91 16.06 -27.09
CA THR A 79 14.68 15.46 -27.65
C THR A 79 14.39 14.11 -27.01
N VAL A 80 13.17 13.58 -27.14
CA VAL A 80 12.85 12.20 -26.68
C VAL A 80 13.80 11.19 -27.31
N THR A 81 14.07 11.32 -28.62
CA THR A 81 14.98 10.44 -29.35
C THR A 81 16.41 10.50 -28.81
N ALA A 82 16.97 11.71 -28.62
CA ALA A 82 18.32 11.87 -28.09
C ALA A 82 18.44 11.31 -26.67
N TRP A 83 17.40 11.48 -25.84
CA TRP A 83 17.34 10.91 -24.50
C TRP A 83 17.32 9.37 -24.51
N THR A 84 16.50 8.76 -25.37
CA THR A 84 16.43 7.30 -25.51
C THR A 84 17.76 6.74 -26.02
N GLU A 85 18.40 7.38 -26.99
CA GLU A 85 19.73 6.97 -27.48
C GLU A 85 20.81 7.05 -26.40
N ARG A 86 20.76 8.09 -25.55
CA ARG A 86 21.72 8.29 -24.45
C ARG A 86 21.54 7.31 -23.31
N THR A 87 20.30 7.03 -22.93
CA THR A 87 19.98 6.24 -21.72
C THR A 87 19.74 4.76 -22.02
N GLY A 88 19.36 4.43 -23.24
CA GLY A 88 18.85 3.11 -23.62
C GLY A 88 17.48 2.79 -22.99
N ASN A 89 16.81 3.79 -22.38
CA ASN A 89 15.54 3.60 -21.68
C ASN A 89 14.35 4.08 -22.53
N ASP A 90 13.18 3.51 -22.23
CA ASP A 90 11.89 4.03 -22.68
C ASP A 90 11.32 4.98 -21.63
N CYS A 91 10.68 6.07 -22.08
CA CYS A 91 9.94 6.95 -21.19
C CYS A 91 8.59 6.32 -20.83
N VAL A 92 8.10 6.59 -19.61
CA VAL A 92 6.86 6.01 -19.09
C VAL A 92 5.79 7.09 -19.02
N ALA A 93 4.59 6.83 -19.52
CA ALA A 93 3.49 7.78 -19.40
C ALA A 93 3.25 8.20 -17.93
N ILE A 94 2.97 9.47 -17.68
CA ILE A 94 2.91 10.01 -16.30
C ILE A 94 1.89 9.30 -15.41
N GLU A 95 0.76 8.85 -15.96
CA GLU A 95 -0.25 8.09 -15.24
C GLU A 95 0.25 6.71 -14.83
N CYS A 96 1.02 6.04 -15.70
CA CYS A 96 1.63 4.75 -15.43
C CYS A 96 2.73 4.86 -14.37
N ALA A 97 3.57 5.89 -14.47
CA ALA A 97 4.63 6.15 -13.50
C ALA A 97 4.05 6.50 -12.13
N PHE A 98 3.00 7.33 -12.08
CA PHE A 98 2.29 7.65 -10.84
C PHE A 98 1.67 6.39 -10.23
N GLY A 99 0.93 5.62 -11.03
CA GLY A 99 0.32 4.38 -10.59
C GLY A 99 1.36 3.42 -10.02
N ALA A 100 2.46 3.18 -10.74
CA ALA A 100 3.56 2.33 -10.27
C ALA A 100 4.11 2.78 -8.91
N ARG A 101 4.39 4.08 -8.75
CA ARG A 101 4.89 4.65 -7.49
C ARG A 101 3.99 4.32 -6.31
N TRP A 102 2.67 4.36 -6.49
CA TRP A 102 1.68 4.16 -5.42
C TRP A 102 1.02 2.78 -5.44
N GLY A 103 1.53 1.85 -6.25
CA GLY A 103 1.07 0.48 -6.25
C GLY A 103 -0.27 0.29 -6.93
N LEU A 104 -0.61 1.11 -7.92
CA LEU A 104 -1.85 1.07 -8.69
C LEU A 104 -1.57 0.71 -10.15
N TYR A 105 -2.44 -0.09 -10.77
CA TYR A 105 -2.42 -0.39 -12.21
C TYR A 105 -3.22 0.61 -13.05
N LYS A 106 -4.27 1.19 -12.47
CA LYS A 106 -5.21 2.09 -13.17
C LYS A 106 -4.91 3.55 -12.86
N PHE A 107 -5.65 4.44 -13.52
CA PHE A 107 -5.54 5.89 -13.34
C PHE A 107 -5.65 6.28 -11.86
N PRO A 108 -4.83 7.23 -11.38
CA PRO A 108 -4.79 7.57 -9.96
C PRO A 108 -6.16 8.04 -9.41
N PRO A 109 -6.76 7.34 -8.44
CA PRO A 109 -8.00 7.77 -7.83
C PRO A 109 -7.80 9.07 -7.04
N ASP A 110 -8.85 9.89 -6.96
CA ASP A 110 -8.84 11.12 -6.18
C ASP A 110 -8.86 10.81 -4.67
N PRO A 111 -7.88 11.30 -3.88
CA PRO A 111 -7.82 11.04 -2.43
C PRO A 111 -9.04 11.52 -1.64
N GLU A 112 -9.79 12.51 -2.16
CA GLU A 112 -11.00 13.02 -1.50
C GLU A 112 -12.20 12.08 -1.68
N ARG A 113 -12.13 11.10 -2.60
CA ARG A 113 -13.19 10.10 -2.78
C ARG A 113 -13.20 9.09 -1.63
N THR A 114 -14.31 9.07 -0.91
CA THR A 114 -14.58 8.15 0.21
C THR A 114 -14.82 6.71 -0.23
N ALA A 115 -15.35 6.52 -1.45
CA ALA A 115 -15.51 5.22 -2.05
C ALA A 115 -15.28 5.37 -3.56
N PRO A 116 -14.06 5.19 -4.08
CA PRO A 116 -13.90 4.88 -5.49
C PRO A 116 -14.73 3.62 -5.69
N GLU A 117 -15.81 3.69 -6.48
CA GLU A 117 -16.82 2.63 -6.69
C GLU A 117 -16.18 1.24 -6.52
N LEU A 118 -16.42 0.61 -5.36
CA LEU A 118 -15.76 -0.63 -4.94
C LEU A 118 -15.90 -1.64 -6.08
N GLY A 119 -14.77 -2.02 -6.69
CA GLY A 119 -14.73 -2.76 -7.95
C GLY A 119 -13.59 -2.30 -8.86
N ASP A 120 -13.88 -2.16 -10.16
CA ASP A 120 -12.90 -1.89 -11.21
C ASP A 120 -12.02 -0.63 -10.99
N ALA A 121 -12.28 0.23 -10.01
CA ALA A 121 -11.48 1.43 -9.76
C ALA A 121 -10.19 1.19 -8.95
N LEU A 122 -10.15 0.23 -8.01
CA LEU A 122 -9.02 0.01 -7.10
C LEU A 122 -8.21 -1.23 -7.50
N CYS A 123 -7.43 -1.10 -8.57
CA CYS A 123 -6.56 -2.17 -9.04
C CYS A 123 -5.15 -1.97 -8.49
N PHE A 124 -4.89 -2.52 -7.29
CA PHE A 124 -3.54 -2.52 -6.71
C PHE A 124 -2.62 -3.51 -7.43
N ARG A 125 -1.34 -3.16 -7.49
CA ARG A 125 -0.26 -4.03 -7.95
C ARG A 125 -0.06 -5.14 -6.95
N GLU A 126 0.27 -6.32 -7.45
CA GLU A 126 0.68 -7.43 -6.60
C GLU A 126 1.88 -6.98 -5.75
N TYR A 127 1.73 -7.09 -4.44
CA TYR A 127 2.83 -6.84 -3.53
C TYR A 127 3.64 -8.15 -3.46
N PRO A 128 4.90 -8.14 -3.92
CA PRO A 128 5.66 -9.38 -4.01
C PRO A 128 5.87 -9.95 -2.61
N GLU A 129 5.33 -11.14 -2.35
CA GLU A 129 5.71 -11.94 -1.20
C GLU A 129 7.12 -12.49 -1.44
N VAL A 130 8.14 -11.69 -1.13
CA VAL A 130 9.52 -12.11 -1.30
C VAL A 130 9.90 -13.06 -0.16
N ALA A 131 10.37 -14.25 -0.52
CA ALA A 131 10.95 -15.18 0.45
C ALA A 131 12.10 -14.49 1.19
N LYS A 132 11.99 -14.36 2.52
CA LYS A 132 13.06 -13.78 3.31
C LYS A 132 14.19 -14.80 3.45
N ILE A 133 15.33 -14.51 2.85
CA ILE A 133 16.54 -15.31 3.01
C ILE A 133 17.09 -15.03 4.41
N ILE A 134 17.13 -16.06 5.24
CA ILE A 134 17.62 -15.99 6.61
C ILE A 134 19.09 -16.43 6.59
N THR A 135 19.99 -15.51 6.93
CA THR A 135 21.40 -15.80 7.20
C THR A 135 21.57 -16.22 8.68
N PRO A 136 22.68 -16.90 9.05
CA PRO A 136 22.89 -17.39 10.42
C PRO A 136 22.83 -16.32 11.52
N ASP A 137 23.13 -15.06 11.19
CA ASP A 137 23.10 -13.88 12.04
C ASP A 137 21.73 -13.16 12.06
N SER A 138 20.74 -13.67 11.33
CA SER A 138 19.43 -13.06 11.22
C SER A 138 18.63 -13.13 12.52
N SER A 139 18.15 -11.97 12.97
CA SER A 139 17.24 -11.84 14.12
C SER A 139 15.80 -12.27 13.81
N TYR A 140 15.52 -12.75 12.58
CA TYR A 140 14.15 -13.01 12.12
C TYR A 140 13.36 -13.98 13.00
N LEU A 141 14.00 -15.00 13.58
CA LEU A 141 13.30 -15.96 14.43
C LEU A 141 13.01 -15.42 15.84
N GLY A 142 13.90 -14.57 16.37
CA GLY A 142 13.77 -13.95 17.69
C GLY A 142 13.15 -14.86 18.76
N GLN A 143 12.20 -14.32 19.53
CA GLN A 143 11.33 -15.09 20.44
C GLN A 143 9.91 -15.28 19.86
N ASN A 144 9.73 -15.08 18.55
CA ASN A 144 8.41 -15.12 17.94
C ASN A 144 8.02 -16.55 17.57
N SER A 145 7.17 -17.17 18.37
CA SER A 145 6.69 -18.54 18.17
C SER A 145 5.88 -18.75 16.88
N ALA A 146 5.44 -17.67 16.22
CA ALA A 146 4.78 -17.71 14.93
C ALA A 146 5.75 -17.75 13.72
N GLN A 147 7.05 -17.59 13.96
CA GLN A 147 8.08 -17.61 12.91
C GLN A 147 8.91 -18.90 12.98
N ILE A 148 9.27 -19.43 11.81
CA ILE A 148 10.09 -20.63 11.68
C ILE A 148 11.02 -20.51 10.47
N ALA A 149 12.21 -21.13 10.56
CA ALA A 149 13.12 -21.29 9.45
C ALA A 149 13.20 -22.77 9.07
N LEU A 150 13.18 -23.03 7.76
CA LEU A 150 13.38 -24.37 7.20
C LEU A 150 14.64 -24.35 6.33
N GLY A 151 15.52 -25.32 6.55
CA GLY A 151 16.69 -25.52 5.71
C GLY A 151 16.35 -26.40 4.51
N PHE A 152 16.94 -26.06 3.35
CA PHE A 152 16.84 -26.85 2.13
C PHE A 152 18.24 -27.22 1.67
N ASP A 153 18.44 -28.49 1.34
CA ASP A 153 19.67 -29.02 0.79
C ASP A 153 19.63 -28.87 -0.73
N LEU A 154 20.49 -28.01 -1.26
CA LEU A 154 20.53 -27.68 -2.69
C LEU A 154 21.17 -28.79 -3.53
N ASP A 155 21.89 -29.74 -2.92
CA ASP A 155 22.47 -30.89 -3.61
C ASP A 155 21.45 -32.03 -3.82
N ARG A 156 20.22 -31.86 -3.31
CA ARG A 156 19.11 -32.82 -3.43
C ARG A 156 17.94 -32.25 -4.22
N PRO A 157 17.08 -33.09 -4.82
CA PRO A 157 15.88 -32.62 -5.52
C PRO A 157 15.00 -31.74 -4.61
N LEU A 158 14.66 -30.53 -5.07
CA LEU A 158 13.91 -29.55 -4.27
C LEU A 158 12.44 -29.92 -4.08
N LYS A 159 11.82 -30.60 -5.06
CA LYS A 159 10.38 -30.90 -5.04
C LYS A 159 9.96 -31.67 -3.78
N SER A 160 10.66 -32.76 -3.45
CA SER A 160 10.35 -33.57 -2.27
C SER A 160 10.54 -32.78 -0.97
N GLN A 161 11.57 -31.94 -0.91
CA GLN A 161 11.84 -31.09 0.24
C GLN A 161 10.74 -30.03 0.43
N LEU A 162 10.27 -29.40 -0.64
CA LEU A 162 9.17 -28.42 -0.61
C LEU A 162 7.84 -29.08 -0.22
N ASP A 163 7.55 -30.29 -0.71
CA ASP A 163 6.33 -31.03 -0.35
C ASP A 163 6.33 -31.43 1.13
N GLU A 164 7.49 -31.78 1.69
CA GLU A 164 7.65 -32.05 3.13
C GLU A 164 7.55 -30.78 3.97
N ALA A 165 8.25 -29.72 3.58
CA ALA A 165 8.18 -28.41 4.21
C ALA A 165 6.73 -27.89 4.27
N ARG A 166 5.99 -27.98 3.16
CA ARG A 166 4.59 -27.58 3.09
C ARG A 166 3.72 -28.35 4.10
N ARG A 167 3.84 -29.68 4.13
CA ARG A 167 3.08 -30.53 5.07
C ARG A 167 3.38 -30.17 6.51
N PHE A 168 4.65 -29.96 6.83
CA PHE A 168 5.09 -29.54 8.16
C PHE A 168 4.52 -28.17 8.55
N LEU A 169 4.59 -27.17 7.66
CA LEU A 169 4.09 -25.82 7.93
C LEU A 169 2.58 -25.81 8.18
N ILE A 170 1.80 -26.55 7.39
CA ILE A 170 0.35 -26.67 7.57
C ILE A 170 0.03 -27.28 8.94
N ALA A 171 0.70 -28.39 9.30
CA ALA A 171 0.51 -29.05 10.59
C ALA A 171 0.91 -28.14 11.76
N ARG A 172 2.03 -27.43 11.64
CA ARG A 172 2.53 -26.51 12.67
C ARG A 172 1.60 -25.32 12.87
N GLN A 173 1.10 -24.72 11.79
CA GLN A 173 0.12 -23.63 11.87
C GLN A 173 -1.16 -24.10 12.55
N HIS A 174 -1.69 -25.27 12.20
CA HIS A 174 -2.86 -25.84 12.86
C HIS A 174 -2.64 -26.04 14.37
N HIS A 175 -1.48 -26.57 14.76
CA HIS A 175 -1.12 -26.76 16.16
C HIS A 175 -1.02 -25.43 16.92
N LEU A 176 -0.35 -24.42 16.36
CA LEU A 176 -0.25 -23.09 16.97
C LEU A 176 -1.61 -22.41 17.14
N ARG A 177 -2.53 -22.62 16.19
CA ARG A 177 -3.91 -22.10 16.29
C ARG A 177 -4.66 -22.74 17.45
N ARG A 178 -4.52 -24.07 17.62
CA ARG A 178 -5.23 -24.82 18.66
C ARG A 178 -4.65 -24.58 20.05
N ASP A 179 -3.32 -24.57 20.16
CA ASP A 179 -2.63 -24.71 21.46
C ASP A 179 -2.02 -23.38 21.95
N SER A 180 -1.79 -22.41 21.05
CA SER A 180 -1.18 -21.11 21.38
C SER A 180 -2.06 -19.92 21.01
N GLY A 181 -3.29 -20.16 20.54
CA GLY A 181 -4.24 -19.10 20.17
C GLY A 181 -3.80 -18.25 18.97
N LEU A 182 -2.92 -18.78 18.10
CA LEU A 182 -2.46 -18.04 16.92
C LEU A 182 -3.67 -17.58 16.09
N THR A 183 -3.78 -16.27 15.91
CA THR A 183 -4.81 -15.67 15.05
C THR A 183 -4.20 -15.34 13.70
N LEU A 184 -4.79 -15.87 12.63
CA LEU A 184 -4.34 -15.56 11.28
C LEU A 184 -4.61 -14.09 10.97
N ARG A 185 -3.70 -13.45 10.24
CA ARG A 185 -3.89 -12.09 9.75
C ARG A 185 -4.86 -12.14 8.58
N THR A 186 -6.07 -11.68 8.80
CA THR A 186 -7.15 -11.62 7.82
C THR A 186 -7.86 -10.28 8.00
N VAL A 187 -8.63 -9.82 7.01
CA VAL A 187 -9.35 -8.55 7.15
C VAL A 187 -10.26 -8.58 8.38
N ALA A 188 -11.00 -9.68 8.59
CA ALA A 188 -11.87 -9.83 9.74
C ALA A 188 -11.14 -9.71 11.09
N THR A 189 -9.93 -10.27 11.21
CA THR A 189 -9.18 -10.23 12.48
C THR A 189 -8.48 -8.89 12.71
N GLN A 190 -8.20 -8.14 11.64
CA GLN A 190 -7.46 -6.88 11.73
C GLN A 190 -8.34 -5.63 11.69
N LYS A 191 -9.58 -5.71 11.18
CA LYS A 191 -10.45 -4.54 10.94
C LYS A 191 -10.61 -3.61 12.14
N ALA A 192 -10.70 -4.16 13.36
CA ALA A 192 -10.84 -3.36 14.57
C ALA A 192 -9.57 -2.52 14.85
N SER A 193 -8.39 -3.12 14.70
CA SER A 193 -7.11 -2.42 14.82
C SER A 193 -6.95 -1.37 13.72
N TRP A 194 -7.25 -1.73 12.47
CA TRP A 194 -7.12 -0.78 11.36
C TRP A 194 -8.08 0.40 11.48
N ARG A 195 -9.33 0.18 11.93
CA ARG A 195 -10.28 1.26 12.22
C ARG A 195 -9.73 2.21 13.27
N LEU A 196 -9.14 1.68 14.34
CA LEU A 196 -8.48 2.48 15.37
C LEU A 196 -7.29 3.25 14.78
N GLY A 197 -6.54 2.64 13.87
CA GLY A 197 -5.48 3.30 13.10
C GLY A 197 -5.98 4.46 12.25
N LEU A 198 -7.08 4.31 11.51
CA LEU A 198 -7.67 5.40 10.72
C LEU A 198 -8.10 6.57 11.61
N ARG A 199 -8.77 6.28 12.73
CA ARG A 199 -9.14 7.28 13.74
C ARG A 199 -7.94 8.05 14.25
N LEU A 200 -6.85 7.33 14.54
CA LEU A 200 -5.61 7.93 14.99
C LEU A 200 -5.01 8.86 13.92
N LEU A 201 -4.98 8.45 12.66
CA LEU A 201 -4.48 9.28 11.56
C LEU A 201 -5.34 10.53 11.36
N ASP A 202 -6.67 10.39 11.42
CA ASP A 202 -7.61 11.50 11.30
C ASP A 202 -7.50 12.48 12.50
N ALA A 203 -7.13 11.98 13.69
CA ALA A 203 -6.84 12.82 14.85
C ALA A 203 -5.55 13.63 14.69
N LEU A 204 -4.50 13.02 14.12
CA LEU A 204 -3.25 13.72 13.80
C LEU A 204 -3.48 14.80 12.74
N GLU A 205 -4.28 14.53 11.71
CA GLU A 205 -4.66 15.51 10.70
C GLU A 205 -5.44 16.69 11.30
N ALA A 206 -6.26 16.44 12.31
CA ALA A 206 -6.97 17.46 13.07
C ALA A 206 -6.09 18.22 14.08
N ASP A 207 -4.77 18.02 14.06
CA ASP A 207 -3.79 18.59 15.00
C ASP A 207 -4.13 18.32 16.47
N ALA A 208 -4.77 17.17 16.75
CA ALA A 208 -5.11 16.78 18.10
C ALA A 208 -3.84 16.40 18.88
N LYS A 209 -3.74 16.88 20.13
CA LYS A 209 -2.58 16.58 20.99
C LYS A 209 -2.53 15.10 21.33
N ALA A 210 -1.33 14.51 21.28
CA ALA A 210 -1.10 13.09 21.60
C ALA A 210 -1.74 12.65 22.94
N GLY A 211 -1.68 13.49 23.98
CA GLY A 211 -2.33 13.20 25.27
C GLY A 211 -3.86 13.10 25.17
N THR A 212 -4.49 13.95 24.36
CA THR A 212 -5.94 13.89 24.10
C THR A 212 -6.31 12.66 23.30
N ILE A 213 -5.51 12.30 22.29
CA ILE A 213 -5.71 11.09 21.48
C ILE A 213 -5.59 9.84 22.36
N ALA A 214 -4.51 9.73 23.14
CA ALA A 214 -4.28 8.62 24.06
C ALA A 214 -5.42 8.47 25.08
N GLN A 215 -5.88 9.59 25.66
CA GLN A 215 -7.00 9.55 26.60
C GLN A 215 -8.32 9.11 25.96
N THR A 216 -8.59 9.56 24.73
CA THR A 216 -9.89 9.36 24.07
C THR A 216 -10.01 7.98 23.41
N LEU A 217 -8.92 7.49 22.82
CA LEU A 217 -8.92 6.25 22.03
C LEU A 217 -8.35 5.05 22.79
N PHE A 218 -7.58 5.29 23.85
CA PHE A 218 -6.82 4.25 24.56
C PHE A 218 -6.96 4.35 26.09
N ASP A 219 -7.93 5.13 26.59
CA ASP A 219 -8.17 5.34 28.04
C ASP A 219 -6.92 5.80 28.81
N GLY A 220 -5.98 6.47 28.13
CA GLY A 220 -4.72 6.95 28.70
C GLY A 220 -3.55 5.96 28.63
N ASP A 221 -3.75 4.76 28.08
CA ASP A 221 -2.69 3.77 27.84
C ASP A 221 -1.74 4.26 26.73
N ARG A 222 -0.57 4.75 27.17
CA ARG A 222 0.45 5.33 26.27
C ARG A 222 1.21 4.30 25.46
N ASP A 223 1.40 3.11 26.00
CA ASP A 223 2.15 2.06 25.31
C ASP A 223 1.31 1.52 24.16
N ARG A 224 0.03 1.23 24.43
CA ARG A 224 -0.93 0.82 23.40
C ARG A 224 -1.14 1.91 22.33
N TYR A 225 -1.21 3.18 22.74
CA TYR A 225 -1.23 4.31 21.81
C TYR A 225 -0.01 4.32 20.87
N THR A 226 1.19 4.16 21.44
CA THR A 226 2.45 4.21 20.69
C THR A 226 2.57 3.04 19.71
N ASP A 227 2.21 1.83 20.14
CA ASP A 227 2.22 0.64 19.29
C ASP A 227 1.22 0.77 18.13
N GLN A 228 0.00 1.25 18.42
CA GLN A 228 -1.01 1.46 17.40
C GLN A 228 -0.62 2.57 16.42
N LEU A 229 0.01 3.64 16.92
CA LEU A 229 0.54 4.73 16.09
C LEU A 229 1.59 4.22 15.10
N HIS A 230 2.55 3.43 15.57
CA HIS A 230 3.58 2.85 14.70
C HIS A 230 2.96 1.96 13.61
N GLN A 231 1.97 1.14 13.95
CA GLN A 231 1.28 0.30 12.97
C GLN A 231 0.48 1.13 11.95
N ALA A 232 -0.24 2.15 12.42
CA ALA A 232 -1.03 3.02 11.57
C ALA A 232 -0.15 3.81 10.59
N LEU A 233 1.00 4.33 11.05
CA LEU A 233 1.97 5.04 10.21
C LEU A 233 2.63 4.10 9.19
N ALA A 234 2.99 2.87 9.58
CA ALA A 234 3.54 1.90 8.64
C ALA A 234 2.54 1.57 7.51
N LEU A 235 1.26 1.39 7.86
CA LEU A 235 0.18 1.19 6.88
C LEU A 235 -0.07 2.44 6.04
N HIS A 236 -0.03 3.63 6.63
CA HIS A 236 -0.15 4.89 5.90
C HIS A 236 0.98 5.07 4.86
N ASP A 237 2.21 4.71 5.19
CA ASP A 237 3.38 5.01 4.37
C ASP A 237 3.59 4.04 3.21
N ASP A 238 3.52 2.72 3.45
CA ASP A 238 3.78 1.73 2.40
C ASP A 238 3.18 0.35 2.66
N ALA A 239 3.01 -0.04 3.93
CA ALA A 239 2.54 -1.39 4.27
C ALA A 239 1.08 -1.65 3.85
N TYR A 240 0.31 -0.62 3.48
CA TYR A 240 -1.03 -0.78 2.87
C TYR A 240 -1.01 -1.68 1.63
N ARG A 241 0.11 -1.75 0.90
CA ARG A 241 0.22 -2.52 -0.34
C ARG A 241 0.06 -4.03 -0.14
N ALA A 242 0.31 -4.53 1.06
CA ALA A 242 0.13 -5.94 1.37
C ALA A 242 -1.35 -6.30 1.66
N LEU A 243 -2.20 -5.32 1.95
CA LEU A 243 -3.59 -5.56 2.37
C LEU A 243 -4.48 -6.17 1.27
N PRO A 244 -4.38 -5.81 -0.02
CA PRO A 244 -5.18 -6.42 -1.09
C PRO A 244 -5.02 -7.94 -1.20
N GLY A 245 -3.87 -8.48 -0.78
CA GLY A 245 -3.62 -9.93 -0.77
C GLY A 245 -4.20 -10.67 0.45
N LEU A 246 -4.72 -9.96 1.44
CA LEU A 246 -5.22 -10.59 2.66
C LEU A 246 -6.61 -11.23 2.44
N PRO A 247 -6.84 -12.43 3.01
CA PRO A 247 -8.16 -13.05 2.95
C PRO A 247 -9.15 -12.28 3.81
N VAL A 248 -10.42 -12.28 3.38
CA VAL A 248 -11.49 -11.55 4.08
C VAL A 248 -11.95 -12.28 5.37
N LYS A 249 -11.93 -13.61 5.37
CA LYS A 249 -12.46 -14.47 6.45
C LYS A 249 -11.58 -14.57 7.68
#